data_AF-A0AAD5IA05-F1
#
_entry.id   AF-A0AAD5IA05-F1
#
_cell.length_a   1.000
_cell.length_b   1.000
_cell.length_c   1.000
_cell.angle_alpha   90.00
_cell.angle_beta   90.00
_cell.angle_gamma   90.00
#
_symmetry.space_group_name_H-M   'P 1'
#
loop_
_entity.id
_entity.type
_entity.pdbx_description
1 polymer ?
#
loop_
_entity_poly.entity_id
_entity_poly.type
_entity_poly.pdbx_seq_one_letter_code
_entity_poly.pdbx_strand_id
1 'polypeptide(L)'
;MRFLLGKHLIRFSKVEFCLITGLKFEVIPDRAMYDMVENGILELCFQGKDIEFELLRAVLQIGIFVEQYDAVKLCLLFMLNWILMEVEEQDKVPVWRWRLVEDLDAFDAFPLNNDSKKEALTYI
;
A
#
# COMPACT_ATOMS: atom_id res chain seq x y z
N MET A 1 -11.94 1.58 -2.99
CA MET A 1 -12.54 2.61 -2.09
C MET A 1 -13.82 3.16 -2.71
N ARG A 2 -14.89 3.39 -1.95
CA ARG A 2 -16.02 4.21 -2.42
C ARG A 2 -16.13 5.45 -1.56
N PHE A 3 -16.30 6.60 -2.18
CA PHE A 3 -16.45 7.86 -1.47
C PHE A 3 -17.48 8.73 -2.17
N LEU A 4 -18.14 9.58 -1.39
CA LEU A 4 -19.12 10.53 -1.91
C LEU A 4 -18.38 11.76 -2.43
N LEU A 5 -18.58 12.07 -3.70
CA LEU A 5 -18.24 13.37 -4.28
C LEU A 5 -19.55 14.09 -4.61
N GLY A 6 -19.96 14.98 -3.71
CA GLY A 6 -21.30 15.57 -3.74
C GLY A 6 -22.38 14.49 -3.55
N LYS A 7 -23.21 14.27 -4.57
CA LYS A 7 -24.27 13.25 -4.58
C LYS A 7 -23.86 11.94 -5.27
N HIS A 8 -22.64 11.85 -5.79
CA HIS A 8 -22.19 10.70 -6.57
C HIS A 8 -21.31 9.80 -5.71
N LEU A 9 -21.62 8.50 -5.71
CA LEU A 9 -20.77 7.48 -5.13
C LEU A 9 -19.71 7.09 -6.16
N ILE A 10 -18.48 7.54 -5.94
CA ILE A 10 -17.35 7.27 -6.84
C ILE A 10 -16.55 6.11 -6.28
N ARG A 11 -16.05 5.23 -7.16
CA ARG A 11 -15.10 4.19 -6.80
C ARG A 11 -13.69 4.64 -7.16
N PHE A 12 -12.79 4.60 -6.19
CA PHE A 12 -11.35 4.58 -6.43
C PHE A 12 -10.90 3.13 -6.54
N SER A 13 -10.42 2.74 -7.72
CA SER A 13 -9.82 1.45 -8.02
C SER A 13 -8.41 1.65 -8.59
N LYS A 14 -7.78 0.55 -9.02
CA LYS A 14 -6.50 0.58 -9.75
C LYS A 14 -6.55 1.53 -10.95
N VAL A 15 -7.67 1.57 -11.66
CA VAL A 15 -7.81 2.40 -12.87
C VAL A 15 -7.67 3.88 -12.54
N GLU A 16 -8.42 4.36 -11.54
CA GLU A 16 -8.33 5.76 -11.12
C GLU A 16 -6.94 6.10 -10.55
N PHE A 17 -6.32 5.16 -9.83
CA PHE A 17 -4.95 5.33 -9.33
C PHE A 17 -3.93 5.51 -10.47
N CYS A 18 -3.96 4.64 -11.48
CA CYS A 18 -3.10 4.77 -12.66
C CYS A 18 -3.32 6.10 -13.39
N LEU A 19 -4.59 6.51 -13.55
CA LEU A 19 -4.92 7.75 -14.25
C LEU A 19 -4.39 8.99 -13.54
N ILE A 20 -4.44 9.02 -12.20
CA ILE A 20 -3.98 10.16 -11.41
C ILE A 20 -2.46 10.21 -11.32
N THR A 21 -1.82 9.05 -11.11
CA THR A 21 -0.38 8.98 -10.84
C THR A 21 0.46 8.83 -12.10
N GLY A 22 -0.16 8.43 -13.22
CA GLY A 22 0.53 7.99 -14.43
C GLY A 22 1.23 6.64 -14.27
N LEU A 23 1.21 6.00 -13.10
CA LEU A 23 1.88 4.73 -12.88
C LEU A 23 1.15 3.60 -13.60
N LYS A 24 1.90 2.63 -14.14
CA LYS A 24 1.34 1.41 -14.72
C LYS A 24 1.65 0.23 -13.82
N PHE A 25 0.66 -0.62 -13.60
CA PHE A 25 0.84 -1.89 -12.90
C PHE A 25 1.58 -2.88 -13.78
N GLU A 26 2.73 -3.35 -13.31
CA GLU A 26 3.47 -4.43 -13.92
C GLU A 26 3.28 -5.74 -13.15
N VAL A 27 3.91 -6.81 -13.63
CA VAL A 27 3.82 -8.13 -12.98
C VAL A 27 4.43 -8.02 -11.59
N ILE A 28 3.65 -8.40 -10.57
CA ILE A 28 4.09 -8.39 -9.18
C ILE A 28 5.30 -9.33 -9.04
N PRO A 29 6.42 -8.89 -8.45
CA PRO A 29 7.63 -9.70 -8.35
C PRO A 29 7.41 -10.90 -7.44
N ASP A 30 8.36 -11.82 -7.42
CA ASP A 30 8.31 -12.97 -6.52
C ASP A 30 8.22 -12.50 -5.05
N ARG A 31 7.24 -13.04 -4.33
CA ARG A 31 6.86 -12.66 -2.97
C ARG A 31 7.93 -13.01 -1.94
N ALA A 32 8.90 -13.85 -2.32
CA ALA A 32 10.03 -14.25 -1.48
C ALA A 32 11.22 -13.27 -1.52
N MET A 33 11.16 -12.19 -2.34
CA MET A 33 12.29 -11.27 -2.52
C MET A 33 12.57 -10.33 -1.33
N TYR A 34 11.65 -10.23 -0.37
CA TYR A 34 11.76 -9.28 0.74
C TYR A 34 12.13 -10.00 2.04
N ASP A 35 13.16 -9.48 2.71
CA ASP A 35 13.67 -10.00 3.97
C ASP A 35 12.76 -9.61 5.15
N MET A 36 12.79 -10.42 6.22
CA MET A 36 12.19 -10.03 7.50
C MET A 36 13.06 -8.96 8.14
N VAL A 37 12.43 -7.86 8.55
CA VAL A 37 13.10 -6.84 9.37
C VAL A 37 12.81 -7.14 10.84
N GLU A 38 13.87 -7.36 11.62
CA GLU A 38 13.75 -7.50 13.07
C GLU A 38 13.16 -6.22 13.68
N ASN A 39 12.19 -6.37 14.59
CA ASN A 39 11.45 -5.25 15.16
C ASN A 39 10.75 -4.37 14.11
N GLY A 40 10.30 -4.95 12.98
CA GLY A 40 9.43 -4.24 12.03
C GLY A 40 8.04 -3.92 12.62
N ILE A 41 7.24 -3.14 11.89
CA ILE A 41 5.92 -2.66 12.29
C ILE A 41 4.96 -3.81 12.64
N LEU A 42 5.10 -4.97 11.98
CA LEU A 42 4.31 -6.17 12.29
C LEU A 42 4.61 -6.68 13.70
N GLU A 43 5.86 -6.64 14.13
CA GLU A 43 6.25 -7.05 15.48
C GLU A 43 5.88 -5.96 16.49
N LEU A 44 6.25 -4.70 16.22
CA LEU A 44 6.07 -3.58 17.14
C LEU A 44 4.61 -3.23 17.41
N CYS A 45 3.79 -3.14 16.36
CA CYS A 45 2.39 -2.72 16.49
C CYS A 45 1.45 -3.91 16.71
N PHE A 46 1.84 -5.11 16.28
CA PHE A 46 0.93 -6.25 16.17
C PHE A 46 1.45 -7.55 16.80
N GLN A 47 2.62 -7.54 17.46
CA GLN A 47 3.21 -8.70 18.14
C GLN A 47 3.38 -9.91 17.22
N GLY A 48 3.69 -9.67 15.94
CA GLY A 48 3.93 -10.72 14.95
C GLY A 48 2.67 -11.48 14.52
N LYS A 49 1.47 -11.04 14.92
CA LYS A 49 0.22 -11.73 14.63
C LYS A 49 -0.23 -11.49 13.19
N ASP A 50 -0.90 -12.47 12.61
CA ASP A 50 -1.66 -12.26 11.37
C ASP A 50 -2.74 -11.21 11.60
N ILE A 51 -2.73 -10.16 10.79
CA ILE A 51 -3.68 -9.05 10.91
C ILE A 51 -4.64 -9.03 9.73
N GLU A 52 -5.93 -8.92 10.05
CA GLU A 52 -6.99 -8.66 9.07
C GLU A 52 -6.89 -7.23 8.56
N PHE A 53 -7.23 -7.04 7.28
CA PHE A 53 -7.16 -5.73 6.65
C PHE A 53 -8.03 -4.66 7.34
N GLU A 54 -9.17 -5.04 7.92
CA GLU A 54 -10.02 -4.14 8.72
C GLU A 54 -9.27 -3.55 9.94
N LEU A 55 -8.49 -4.35 10.66
CA LEU A 55 -7.74 -3.87 11.83
C LEU A 55 -6.65 -2.88 11.42
N LEU A 56 -6.01 -3.07 10.25
CA LEU A 56 -5.06 -2.09 9.70
C LEU A 56 -5.72 -0.72 9.48
N ARG A 57 -6.97 -0.69 8.98
CA ARG A 57 -7.73 0.55 8.83
C ARG A 57 -7.98 1.21 10.18
N ALA A 58 -8.37 0.44 11.19
CA ALA A 58 -8.65 0.96 12.53
C ALA A 58 -7.40 1.60 13.16
N VAL A 59 -6.24 0.96 13.03
CA VAL A 59 -4.96 1.50 13.54
C VAL A 59 -4.61 2.82 12.85
N LEU A 60 -4.76 2.91 11.54
CA LEU A 60 -4.52 4.16 10.79
C LEU A 60 -5.46 5.29 11.23
N GLN A 61 -6.72 4.99 11.57
CA GLN A 61 -7.68 6.00 12.05
C GLN A 61 -7.36 6.50 13.46
N ILE A 62 -6.84 5.63 14.33
CA ILE A 62 -6.41 5.99 15.68
C ILE A 62 -5.20 6.95 15.61
N GLY A 63 -4.30 6.73 14.64
CA GLY A 63 -3.21 7.66 14.35
C GLY A 63 -2.11 7.70 15.41
N ILE A 64 -2.03 6.68 16.28
CA ILE A 64 -0.98 6.56 17.30
C ILE A 64 0.10 5.62 16.77
N PHE A 65 1.27 6.18 16.50
CA PHE A 65 2.43 5.46 15.95
C PHE A 65 3.63 5.67 16.85
N VAL A 66 4.49 4.66 16.95
CA VAL A 66 5.70 4.71 17.78
C VAL A 66 6.76 5.58 17.10
N GLU A 67 7.00 5.32 15.82
CA GLU A 67 7.91 6.10 14.99
C GLU A 67 7.18 6.88 13.89
N GLN A 68 7.77 8.00 13.47
CA GLN A 68 7.20 8.85 12.41
C GLN A 68 7.04 8.10 11.08
N TYR A 69 7.95 7.18 10.78
CA TYR A 69 7.90 6.39 9.56
C TYR A 69 6.91 5.23 9.63
N ASP A 70 6.51 4.76 10.82
CA ASP A 70 5.51 3.69 10.95
C ASP A 70 4.17 4.09 10.33
N ALA A 71 3.77 5.35 10.52
CA ALA A 71 2.59 5.92 9.89
C ALA A 71 2.67 5.81 8.35
N VAL A 72 3.84 6.12 7.79
CA VAL A 72 4.10 6.05 6.35
C VAL A 72 4.03 4.61 5.87
N LYS A 73 4.73 3.69 6.54
CA LYS A 73 4.75 2.26 6.19
C LYS A 73 3.35 1.65 6.24
N LEU A 74 2.56 1.94 7.27
CA LEU A 74 1.17 1.48 7.40
C LEU A 74 0.25 2.10 6.33
N CYS A 75 0.46 3.38 5.97
CA CYS A 75 -0.26 3.99 4.84
C CYS A 75 0.07 3.30 3.52
N LEU A 76 1.36 3.05 3.24
CA LEU A 76 1.82 2.34 2.05
C LEU A 76 1.24 0.92 2.01
N LEU A 77 1.23 0.22 3.14
CA LEU A 77 0.64 -1.10 3.27
C LEU A 77 -0.87 -1.07 2.98
N PHE A 78 -1.57 -0.08 3.52
CA PHE A 78 -2.99 0.09 3.27
C PHE A 78 -3.28 0.34 1.78
N MET A 79 -2.52 1.24 1.15
CA MET A 79 -2.62 1.51 -0.28
C MET A 79 -2.31 0.27 -1.12
N LEU A 80 -1.25 -0.47 -0.79
CA LEU A 80 -0.87 -1.71 -1.46
C LEU A 80 -1.99 -2.75 -1.40
N ASN A 81 -2.54 -3.01 -0.22
CA ASN A 81 -3.59 -4.01 -0.06
C ASN A 81 -4.92 -3.59 -0.72
N TRP A 82 -5.33 -2.34 -0.54
CA TRP A 82 -6.65 -1.88 -0.96
C TRP A 82 -6.71 -1.42 -2.42
N ILE A 83 -5.72 -0.64 -2.85
CA ILE A 83 -5.68 -0.05 -4.18
C ILE A 83 -4.99 -1.02 -5.13
N LEU A 84 -3.78 -1.48 -4.79
CA LEU A 84 -2.95 -2.25 -5.73
C LEU A 84 -3.33 -3.73 -5.78
N MET A 85 -3.95 -4.28 -4.73
CA MET A 85 -4.28 -5.71 -4.65
C MET A 85 -5.78 -6.01 -4.55
N GLU A 86 -6.64 -4.99 -4.38
CA GLU A 86 -8.11 -5.13 -4.28
C GLU A 86 -8.55 -6.19 -3.26
N VAL A 87 -7.88 -6.23 -2.12
CA VAL A 87 -8.09 -7.19 -1.03
C VAL A 87 -9.41 -6.89 -0.29
N GLU A 88 -10.16 -7.92 0.08
CA GLU A 88 -11.39 -7.74 0.86
C GLU A 88 -11.08 -7.43 2.34
N GLU A 89 -12.01 -6.81 3.07
CA GLU A 89 -11.73 -6.34 4.44
C GLU A 89 -11.42 -7.47 5.43
N GLN A 90 -11.99 -8.66 5.19
CA GLN A 90 -11.82 -9.85 6.02
C GLN A 90 -10.55 -10.64 5.68
N ASP A 91 -9.88 -10.28 4.58
CA ASP A 91 -8.66 -10.98 4.19
C ASP A 91 -7.50 -10.58 5.12
N LYS A 92 -6.68 -11.58 5.45
CA LYS A 92 -5.42 -11.36 6.14
C LYS A 92 -4.42 -10.67 5.22
N VAL A 93 -3.67 -9.72 5.76
CA VAL A 93 -2.55 -9.09 5.04
C VAL A 93 -1.38 -10.09 4.97
N PRO A 94 -0.97 -10.55 3.77
CA PRO A 94 0.13 -11.49 3.62
C PRO A 94 1.45 -10.93 4.12
N VAL A 95 2.26 -11.76 4.78
CA VAL A 95 3.56 -11.41 5.37
C VAL A 95 4.49 -10.69 4.39
N TRP A 96 4.54 -11.09 3.12
CA TRP A 96 5.42 -10.46 2.13
C TRP A 96 5.09 -8.98 1.89
N ARG A 97 3.83 -8.54 2.09
CA ARG A 97 3.43 -7.13 1.96
C ARG A 97 3.96 -6.30 3.13
N TRP A 98 4.01 -6.88 4.32
CA TRP A 98 4.66 -6.26 5.49
C TRP A 98 6.14 -6.05 5.22
N ARG A 99 6.82 -7.09 4.72
CA ARG A 99 8.26 -7.00 4.38
C ARG A 99 8.56 -5.95 3.32
N LEU A 100 7.70 -5.86 2.30
CA LEU A 100 7.85 -4.87 1.24
C LEU A 100 7.79 -3.42 1.76
N VAL A 101 6.92 -3.11 2.73
CA VAL A 101 6.81 -1.73 3.25
C VAL A 101 7.88 -1.39 4.29
N GLU A 102 8.63 -2.38 4.79
CA GLU A 102 9.78 -2.12 5.66
C GLU A 102 10.99 -1.58 4.89
N ASP A 103 11.14 -2.01 3.63
CA ASP A 103 12.15 -1.54 2.70
C ASP A 103 11.51 -0.54 1.72
N LEU A 104 11.56 0.75 2.06
CA LEU A 104 10.96 1.80 1.23
C LEU A 104 11.62 1.91 -0.15
N ASP A 105 12.91 1.59 -0.27
CA ASP A 105 13.59 1.57 -1.56
C ASP A 105 13.06 0.41 -2.43
N ALA A 106 12.81 -0.75 -1.82
CA ALA A 106 12.15 -1.87 -2.48
C ALA A 106 10.68 -1.57 -2.81
N PHE A 107 9.97 -0.79 -1.98
CA PHE A 107 8.63 -0.30 -2.28
C PHE A 107 8.63 0.66 -3.48
N ASP A 108 9.60 1.57 -3.56
CA ASP A 108 9.74 2.50 -4.68
C ASP A 108 10.14 1.78 -5.98
N ALA A 109 10.90 0.68 -5.87
CA ALA A 109 11.23 -0.21 -6.97
C ALA A 109 10.14 -1.25 -7.26
N PHE A 110 9.11 -1.37 -6.42
CA PHE A 110 7.97 -2.25 -6.65
C PHE A 110 7.34 -1.88 -7.98
N PRO A 111 6.97 -2.85 -8.84
CA PRO A 111 6.66 -2.65 -10.25
C PRO A 111 5.40 -1.79 -10.49
N LEU A 112 5.61 -0.51 -10.32
CA LEU A 112 4.81 0.65 -10.65
C LEU A 112 5.65 1.38 -11.69
N ASN A 113 5.48 1.04 -12.97
CA ASN A 113 6.38 1.55 -13.99
C ASN A 113 6.29 3.09 -14.04
N ASN A 114 7.47 3.72 -13.86
CA ASN A 114 7.69 5.17 -13.90
C ASN A 114 7.95 5.69 -15.34
N ASP A 115 7.94 4.84 -16.37
CA ASP A 115 8.19 5.23 -17.77
C ASP A 115 7.24 6.33 -18.27
N SER A 116 6.08 6.48 -17.62
CA SER A 116 5.13 7.57 -17.88
C SER A 116 5.64 8.96 -17.46
N LYS A 117 6.68 9.07 -16.61
CA LYS A 117 7.30 10.37 -16.26
C LYS A 117 7.96 11.04 -17.46
N LYS A 118 8.31 10.30 -18.52
CA LYS A 118 8.88 10.87 -19.75
C LYS A 118 7.82 11.33 -20.76
N GLU A 119 6.64 10.72 -20.78
CA GLU A 119 5.56 11.11 -21.70
C GLU A 119 4.70 12.27 -21.15
N ALA A 120 4.52 12.37 -19.83
CA ALA A 120 3.68 13.40 -19.22
C ALA A 120 4.29 14.83 -19.28
N LEU A 121 5.60 14.96 -19.47
CA LEU A 121 6.28 16.27 -19.64
C LEU A 121 6.38 16.71 -21.11
N THR A 122 5.82 15.93 -22.05
CA THR A 122 5.80 16.31 -23.48
C THR A 122 4.48 16.98 -23.90
N TYR A 123 3.50 17.08 -22.99
CA TYR A 123 2.17 17.65 -23.25
C TYR A 123 1.73 18.74 -22.25
N ILE A 124 2.68 19.49 -21.68
CA ILE A 124 2.40 20.76 -20.98
C ILE A 124 3.18 21.88 -21.66
#